data_AF-A0A833GYG3-F1
#
_entry.id   AF-A0A833GYG3-F1
#
_cell.length_a   1.000
_cell.length_b   1.000
_cell.length_c   1.000
_cell.angle_alpha   90.00
_cell.angle_beta   90.00
_cell.angle_gamma   90.00
#
_symmetry.space_group_name_H-M   'P 1'
#
loop_
_entity.id
_entity.type
_entity.pdbx_description
1 polymer ?
#
loop_
_entity_poly.entity_id
_entity_poly.type
_entity_poly.pdbx_seq_one_letter_code
_entity_poly.pdbx_strand_id
1 'polypeptide(L)'
;MLRLQGADQEISIIPYFSGYRDKDTLKVIYVNDYTSVTDERLELIIRQDQIVSATKFSFKAREEFHRAANPKKRTKTKASLKKQQRKA
;
A
#
# COMPACT_ATOMS: atom_id res chain seq x y z
N MET A 1 2.65 40.65 -3.71
CA MET A 1 2.85 39.46 -4.56
C MET A 1 3.93 38.62 -3.90
N LEU A 2 3.55 37.63 -3.09
CA LEU A 2 4.49 36.73 -2.43
C LEU A 2 5.01 35.73 -3.46
N ARG A 3 6.34 35.62 -3.60
CA ARG A 3 6.96 34.63 -4.49
C ARG A 3 6.66 33.24 -3.92
N LEU A 4 5.81 32.47 -4.62
CA LEU A 4 5.46 31.08 -4.29
C LEU A 4 6.54 30.06 -4.73
N GLN A 5 7.64 30.52 -5.32
CA GLN A 5 8.74 29.68 -5.79
C GLN A 5 10.04 30.11 -5.08
N GLY A 6 10.36 29.41 -3.99
CA GLY A 6 11.68 29.43 -3.36
C GLY A 6 12.60 28.36 -3.95
N ALA A 7 13.87 28.32 -3.53
CA ALA A 7 14.76 27.20 -3.80
C ALA A 7 14.18 25.89 -3.20
N ASP A 8 14.56 24.72 -3.76
CA ASP A 8 14.09 23.38 -3.37
C ASP A 8 12.59 23.10 -3.66
N GLN A 9 12.22 23.19 -4.94
CA GLN A 9 10.88 22.84 -5.46
C GLN A 9 10.73 21.34 -5.79
N GLU A 10 11.64 20.50 -5.30
CA GLU A 10 11.69 19.07 -5.64
C GLU A 10 11.78 18.23 -4.37
N ILE A 11 11.13 17.07 -4.39
CA ILE A 11 11.29 16.04 -3.36
C ILE A 11 11.88 14.79 -3.97
N SER A 12 12.76 14.12 -3.24
CA SER A 12 13.21 12.77 -3.57
C SER A 12 12.39 11.76 -2.76
N ILE A 13 11.88 10.73 -3.44
CA ILE A 13 11.25 9.58 -2.79
C ILE A 13 11.96 8.29 -3.19
N ILE A 14 12.06 7.37 -2.24
CA ILE A 14 12.54 6.01 -2.47
C ILE A 14 11.31 5.11 -2.61
N PRO A 15 11.07 4.50 -3.78
CA PRO A 15 9.92 3.64 -3.97
C PRO A 15 10.16 2.29 -3.26
N TYR A 16 9.23 1.91 -2.39
CA TYR A 16 9.20 0.57 -1.79
C TYR A 16 8.36 -0.39 -2.63
N PHE A 17 7.26 0.11 -3.20
CA PHE A 17 6.33 -0.65 -4.04
C PHE A 17 5.84 0.22 -5.19
N SER A 18 5.55 -0.37 -6.35
CA SER A 18 4.82 0.29 -7.44
C SER A 18 3.60 -0.52 -7.86
N GLY A 19 2.66 0.13 -8.54
CA GLY A 19 1.40 -0.47 -8.94
C GLY A 19 0.47 0.54 -9.59
N TYR A 20 -0.78 0.14 -9.77
CA TYR A 20 -1.83 0.99 -10.31
C TYR A 20 -3.09 0.91 -9.45
N ARG A 21 -3.90 1.96 -9.46
CA ARG A 21 -5.23 1.96 -8.85
C ARG A 21 -6.24 1.54 -9.90
N ASP A 22 -6.92 0.43 -9.65
CA ASP A 22 -8.05 -0.01 -10.47
C ASP A 22 -9.15 1.06 -10.48
N LYS A 23 -9.68 1.38 -11.65
CA LYS A 23 -10.60 2.52 -11.81
C LYS A 23 -11.98 2.25 -11.22
N ASP A 24 -12.43 1.01 -11.26
CA ASP A 24 -13.78 0.62 -10.85
C ASP A 24 -13.86 0.28 -9.37
N THR A 25 -12.84 -0.41 -8.85
CA THR A 25 -12.79 -0.85 -7.45
C THR A 25 -12.01 0.10 -6.54
N LEU A 26 -11.27 1.06 -7.12
CA LEU A 26 -10.36 1.97 -6.44
C LEU A 26 -9.26 1.28 -5.61
N LYS A 27 -9.05 -0.03 -5.84
CA LYS A 27 -8.03 -0.82 -5.16
C LYS A 27 -6.67 -0.58 -5.77
N VAL A 28 -5.66 -0.45 -4.92
CA VAL A 28 -4.27 -0.43 -5.35
C VAL A 28 -3.81 -1.87 -5.59
N ILE A 29 -3.41 -2.16 -6.82
CA ILE A 29 -2.80 -3.43 -7.21
C ILE A 29 -1.29 -3.19 -7.27
N TYR A 30 -0.57 -3.81 -6.34
CA TYR A 30 0.89 -3.76 -6.31
C TYR A 30 1.45 -4.74 -7.35
N VAL A 31 2.39 -4.26 -8.16
CA VAL A 31 3.02 -5.02 -9.26
C VAL A 31 4.45 -5.37 -8.92
N ASN A 32 5.22 -4.40 -8.41
CA ASN A 32 6.63 -4.58 -8.08
C ASN A 32 6.89 -4.30 -6.61
N ASP A 33 7.79 -5.10 -6.03
CA ASP A 33 8.35 -4.94 -4.70
C ASP A 33 9.85 -4.65 -4.86
N TYR A 34 10.26 -3.44 -4.45
CA TYR A 34 11.65 -2.99 -4.57
C TYR A 34 12.41 -3.14 -3.26
N THR A 35 11.79 -3.70 -2.21
CA THR A 35 12.43 -3.81 -0.88
C THR A 35 13.67 -4.69 -0.86
N SER A 36 13.84 -5.57 -1.87
CA SER A 36 15.03 -6.41 -2.03
C SER A 36 16.12 -5.82 -2.93
N VAL A 37 15.88 -4.65 -3.56
CA VAL A 37 16.81 -4.02 -4.54
C VAL A 37 17.53 -2.80 -3.92
N THR A 38 17.43 -2.64 -2.59
CA THR A 38 17.78 -1.42 -1.84
C THR A 38 19.26 -1.01 -1.84
N ASP A 39 20.15 -1.77 -2.47
CA ASP A 39 21.56 -1.37 -2.62
C ASP A 39 21.79 -0.37 -3.76
N GLU A 40 20.84 -0.24 -4.70
CA GLU A 40 20.90 0.77 -5.75
C GLU A 40 19.99 1.94 -5.38
N ARG A 41 20.54 3.17 -5.43
CA ARG A 41 19.84 4.44 -5.15
C ARG A 41 18.72 4.70 -6.18
N LEU A 42 17.64 3.95 -6.08
CA LEU A 42 16.39 4.19 -6.80
C LEU A 42 15.70 5.37 -6.15
N GLU A 43 16.11 6.57 -6.55
CA GLU A 43 15.49 7.82 -6.15
C GLU A 43 14.62 8.36 -7.28
N LEU A 44 13.39 8.74 -6.96
CA LEU A 44 12.50 9.45 -7.87
C LEU A 44 12.39 10.90 -7.41
N ILE A 45 12.82 11.81 -8.28
CA ILE A 45 12.73 13.25 -8.06
C ILE A 45 11.41 13.75 -8.64
N ILE A 46 10.60 14.43 -7.83
CA ILE A 46 9.27 14.93 -8.20
C ILE A 46 9.20 16.42 -7.90
N ARG A 47 8.73 17.22 -8.85
CA ARG A 47 8.43 18.64 -8.60
C ARG A 47 7.23 18.78 -7.67
N GLN A 48 7.36 19.66 -6.68
CA GLN A 48 6.34 19.93 -5.67
C GLN A 48 5.01 20.39 -6.30
N ASP A 49 5.08 21.15 -7.40
CA ASP A 49 3.89 21.64 -8.12
C ASP A 49 3.05 20.53 -8.79
N GLN A 50 3.60 19.33 -8.95
CA GLN A 50 2.89 18.17 -9.47
C GLN A 50 2.19 17.35 -8.37
N ILE A 51 2.39 17.69 -7.09
CA ILE A 51 1.86 16.93 -5.95
C ILE A 51 0.55 17.56 -5.49
N VAL A 52 -0.57 16.91 -5.81
CA VAL A 52 -1.90 17.33 -5.34
C VAL A 52 -2.08 17.07 -3.84
N SER A 53 -1.59 15.93 -3.34
CA SER A 53 -1.59 15.58 -1.92
C SER A 53 -0.58 14.47 -1.63
N ALA A 54 -0.11 14.39 -0.37
CA ALA A 54 0.79 13.36 0.10
C ALA A 54 0.43 12.92 1.53
N THR A 55 0.69 11.67 1.86
CA THR A 55 0.54 11.13 3.21
C THR A 55 1.63 10.11 3.51
N LYS A 56 1.94 9.92 4.79
CA LYS A 56 2.93 8.93 5.21
C LYS A 56 2.42 7.52 4.93
N PHE A 57 3.28 6.69 4.34
CA PHE A 57 2.96 5.28 4.14
C PHE A 57 2.82 4.52 5.47
N SER A 58 1.82 3.65 5.56
CA SER A 58 1.54 2.80 6.73
C SER A 58 1.38 1.34 6.31
N PHE A 59 2.34 0.50 6.71
CA PHE A 59 2.25 -0.95 6.50
C PHE A 59 0.99 -1.54 7.11
N LYS A 60 0.58 -1.08 8.30
CA LYS A 60 -0.63 -1.55 8.96
C LYS A 60 -1.88 -1.30 8.11
N ALA A 61 -2.02 -0.09 7.56
CA ALA A 61 -3.15 0.25 6.70
C ALA A 61 -3.16 -0.63 5.44
N ARG A 62 -2.00 -0.81 4.80
CA ARG A 62 -1.84 -1.71 3.64
C ARG A 62 -2.33 -3.13 3.95
N GLU A 63 -1.88 -3.73 5.05
CA GLU A 63 -2.27 -5.10 5.42
C GLU A 63 -3.77 -5.21 5.77
N GLU A 64 -4.36 -4.16 6.34
CA GLU A 64 -5.81 -4.10 6.57
C GLU A 64 -6.58 -4.04 5.25
N PHE A 65 -6.15 -3.20 4.29
CA PHE A 65 -6.78 -3.13 2.96
C PHE A 65 -6.63 -4.44 2.17
N HIS A 66 -5.46 -5.08 2.21
CA HIS A 66 -5.26 -6.39 1.58
C HIS A 66 -6.14 -7.48 2.17
N ARG A 67 -6.29 -7.51 3.50
CA ARG A 67 -7.18 -8.47 4.19
C ARG A 67 -8.64 -8.22 3.84
N ALA A 68 -9.09 -6.96 3.81
CA ALA A 68 -10.44 -6.60 3.41
C ALA A 68 -10.73 -6.97 1.95
N ALA A 69 -9.75 -6.84 1.06
CA ALA A 69 -9.88 -7.20 -0.35
C ALA A 69 -9.97 -8.72 -0.60
N ASN A 70 -9.43 -9.56 0.29
CA ASN A 70 -9.40 -11.02 0.20
C ASN A 70 -10.13 -11.70 1.38
N PRO A 71 -11.48 -11.64 1.45
CA PRO A 71 -12.25 -12.15 2.59
C PRO A 71 -12.20 -13.69 2.80
N LYS A 72 -11.52 -14.46 1.94
CA LYS A 72 -11.46 -15.93 2.00
C LYS A 72 -10.22 -16.47 2.74
N LYS A 73 -9.95 -16.01 3.97
CA LYS A 73 -9.09 -16.75 4.94
C LYS A 73 -9.56 -16.61 6.39
N ARG A 74 -10.88 -16.55 6.63
CA ARG A 74 -11.42 -16.99 7.93
C ARG A 74 -11.33 -18.51 7.97
N THR A 75 -10.16 -19.05 8.35
CA THR A 75 -10.05 -20.43 8.81
C THR A 75 -11.12 -20.61 9.88
N LYS A 76 -12.07 -21.52 9.63
CA LYS A 76 -13.06 -21.92 10.62
C LYS A 76 -12.28 -22.33 11.88
N THR A 77 -12.37 -21.52 12.93
CA THR A 77 -11.76 -21.84 14.22
C THR A 77 -12.29 -23.21 14.64
N LYS A 78 -11.40 -24.08 15.15
CA LYS A 78 -11.65 -25.50 15.50
C LYS A 78 -12.89 -25.76 16.38
N ALA A 79 -13.53 -24.73 16.93
CA ALA A 79 -14.80 -24.80 17.65
C ALA A 79 -15.97 -25.34 16.80
N SER A 80 -15.96 -25.18 15.47
CA SER A 80 -17.05 -25.68 14.61
C SER A 80 -16.99 -27.19 14.33
N LEU A 81 -15.84 -27.85 14.50
CA LEU A 81 -15.67 -29.28 14.21
C LEU A 81 -16.10 -30.18 15.39
N LYS A 82 -16.08 -29.67 16.63
CA LYS A 82 -16.43 -30.46 17.82
C LYS A 82 -17.94 -30.70 17.99
N LYS A 83 -18.80 -29.96 17.27
CA LYS A 83 -20.27 -30.09 17.40
C LYS A 83 -20.88 -31.20 16.53
N GLN A 84 -20.11 -31.80 15.60
CA GLN A 84 -20.57 -32.91 14.76
C GLN A 84 -20.21 -34.31 15.30
N GLN A 85 -19.29 -34.41 16.28
CA GLN A 85 -18.86 -35.70 16.84
C GLN A 85 -19.59 -36.12 18.13
N ARG A 86 -20.65 -35.39 18.53
CA ARG A 86 -21.48 -35.71 19.71
C ARG A 86 -22.89 -36.23 19.37
N LYS A 87 -23.13 -36.61 18.11
CA LYS A 87 -24.39 -37.19 17.63
C LYS A 87 -24.17 -38.51 16.85
N ALA A 88 -23.20 -39.30 17.28
CA ALA A 88 -23.10 -40.71 16.94
C ALA A 88 -23.15 -41.51 18.23
#